data_AF-A0A920UC38-F1
#
_entry.id   AF-A0A920UC38-F1
#
_cell.length_a   1.000
_cell.length_b   1.000
_cell.length_c   1.000
_cell.angle_alpha   90.00
_cell.angle_beta   90.00
_cell.angle_gamma   90.00
#
_symmetry.space_group_name_H-M   'P 1'
#
loop_
_entity.id
_entity.type
_entity.pdbx_description
1 polymer ?
#
loop_
_entity_poly.entity_id
_entity_poly.type
_entity_poly.pdbx_seq_one_letter_code
_entity_poly.pdbx_strand_id
1 'polypeptide(L)'
;MAEADISNNHVYEGDFGGALNSIKAKAIVMPGSTDLYFPPEDNEIEVALMSNAEFRPINSIWGHLAGGPGFNPVDSKLWTIP
;
A
#
# COMPACT_ATOMS: atom_id res chain seq x y z
N MET A 1 -20.57 -8.56 4.88
CA MET A 1 -20.17 -8.51 3.47
C MET A 1 -18.92 -7.64 3.45
N ALA A 2 -17.88 -8.04 2.72
CA ALA A 2 -16.66 -7.25 2.62
C ALA A 2 -16.80 -6.42 1.35
N GLU A 3 -17.42 -5.24 1.46
CA GLU A 3 -17.64 -4.29 0.37
C GLU A 3 -16.35 -3.66 -0.20
N ALA A 4 -15.16 -4.14 0.18
CA ALA A 4 -13.86 -3.57 -0.17
C ALA A 4 -12.95 -4.53 -1.00
N ASP A 5 -13.50 -5.62 -1.55
CA ASP A 5 -12.76 -6.51 -2.46
C ASP A 5 -12.90 -6.04 -3.92
N ILE A 6 -11.81 -5.53 -4.50
CA ILE A 6 -11.78 -5.03 -5.89
C ILE A 6 -11.96 -6.13 -6.95
N SER A 7 -11.80 -7.41 -6.57
CA SER A 7 -11.95 -8.55 -7.47
C SER A 7 -13.37 -9.12 -7.50
N ASN A 8 -14.22 -8.72 -6.53
CA ASN A 8 -15.59 -9.20 -6.42
C ASN A 8 -16.54 -8.48 -7.41
N ASN A 9 -16.32 -8.71 -8.70
CA ASN A 9 -17.16 -8.25 -9.80
C ASN A 9 -17.06 -9.20 -11.00
N HIS A 10 -17.92 -9.00 -12.00
CA HIS A 10 -18.02 -9.86 -13.19
C HIS A 10 -16.79 -9.84 -14.12
N VAL A 11 -15.83 -8.93 -13.92
CA VAL A 11 -14.62 -8.83 -14.76
C VAL A 11 -13.52 -9.74 -14.21
N TYR A 12 -13.36 -9.79 -12.88
CA TYR A 12 -12.29 -10.54 -12.23
C TYR A 12 -12.78 -11.81 -11.51
N GLU A 13 -14.08 -11.93 -11.22
CA GLU A 13 -14.70 -13.13 -10.64
C GLU A 13 -13.99 -13.65 -9.37
N GLY A 14 -13.46 -12.76 -8.54
CA GLY A 14 -12.69 -13.11 -7.33
C GLY A 14 -11.18 -13.29 -7.54
N ASP A 15 -10.67 -13.09 -8.76
CA ASP A 15 -9.23 -13.06 -9.05
C ASP A 15 -8.60 -11.74 -8.56
N PHE A 16 -8.20 -11.73 -7.30
CA PHE A 16 -7.56 -10.59 -6.66
C PHE A 16 -6.23 -10.20 -7.31
N GLY A 17 -5.43 -11.19 -7.74
CA GLY A 17 -4.17 -10.93 -8.45
C GLY A 17 -4.40 -10.28 -9.80
N GLY A 18 -5.37 -10.78 -10.57
CA GLY A 18 -5.79 -10.19 -11.84
C GLY A 18 -6.30 -8.75 -11.67
N ALA A 19 -7.09 -8.50 -10.63
CA ALA A 19 -7.59 -7.16 -10.31
C ALA A 19 -6.45 -6.18 -9.98
N LEU A 20 -5.49 -6.56 -9.14
CA LEU A 20 -4.32 -5.72 -8.84
C LEU A 20 -3.41 -5.50 -10.05
N ASN A 21 -3.19 -6.54 -10.87
CA ASN A 21 -2.37 -6.44 -12.08
C ASN A 21 -2.98 -5.50 -13.13
N SER A 22 -4.30 -5.37 -13.13
CA SER A 22 -5.03 -4.48 -14.03
C SER A 22 -4.73 -2.99 -13.81
N ILE A 23 -4.27 -2.61 -12.61
CA ILE A 23 -3.99 -1.21 -12.25
C ILE A 23 -2.85 -0.68 -13.11
N LYS A 24 -3.15 0.34 -13.94
CA LYS A 24 -2.18 0.96 -14.86
C LYS A 24 -1.50 2.22 -14.31
N ALA A 25 -2.11 2.84 -13.29
CA ALA A 25 -1.52 3.98 -12.62
C ALA A 25 -0.17 3.59 -12.01
N LYS A 26 0.79 4.53 -12.04
CA LYS A 26 2.02 4.38 -11.25
C LYS A 26 1.67 4.52 -9.78
N ALA A 27 2.10 3.58 -8.96
CA ALA A 27 1.87 3.59 -7.53
C ALA A 27 3.19 3.50 -6.77
N ILE A 28 3.28 4.23 -5.65
CA ILE A 28 4.29 4.00 -4.62
C ILE A 28 3.49 3.71 -3.35
N VAL A 29 3.65 2.51 -2.82
CA VAL A 29 2.96 2.07 -1.60
C VAL A 29 3.93 2.23 -0.44
N MET A 30 3.56 3.07 0.52
CA MET A 30 4.45 3.53 1.59
C MET A 30 3.87 3.25 2.99
N PRO A 31 3.79 1.98 3.43
CA PRO A 31 3.28 1.65 4.75
C PRO A 31 4.29 2.00 5.84
N GLY A 32 3.83 2.16 7.08
CA GLY A 32 4.71 2.21 8.24
C GLY A 32 5.30 0.83 8.53
N SER A 33 6.61 0.74 8.72
CA SER A 33 7.30 -0.55 8.95
C SER A 33 6.87 -1.28 10.22
N THR A 34 6.23 -0.58 11.16
CA THR A 34 5.72 -1.16 12.42
C THR A 34 4.20 -0.94 12.56
N ASP A 35 3.47 -0.75 11.46
CA ASP A 35 2.02 -0.65 11.49
C ASP A 35 1.40 -2.01 11.88
N LEU A 36 0.48 -2.00 12.84
CA LEU A 36 -0.21 -3.20 13.34
C LEU A 36 -1.64 -3.34 12.78
N TYR A 37 -2.19 -2.27 12.20
CA TYR A 37 -3.52 -2.27 11.58
C TYR A 37 -3.43 -2.63 10.10
N PHE A 38 -2.40 -2.12 9.42
CA PHE A 38 -2.08 -2.44 8.03
C PHE A 38 -0.62 -2.91 7.96
N PRO A 39 -0.36 -4.19 8.23
CA PRO A 39 0.99 -4.73 8.25
C PRO A 39 1.69 -4.53 6.89
N PRO A 40 2.97 -4.11 6.88
CA PRO A 40 3.70 -3.86 5.64
C PRO A 40 3.84 -5.11 4.75
N GLU A 41 3.77 -6.31 5.33
CA GLU A 41 3.85 -7.58 4.61
C GLU A 41 2.65 -7.79 3.67
N ASP A 42 1.45 -7.35 4.06
CA ASP A 42 0.26 -7.44 3.21
C ASP A 42 0.44 -6.52 1.98
N ASN A 43 0.96 -5.32 2.19
CA ASN A 43 1.23 -4.38 1.09
C ASN A 43 2.37 -4.84 0.17
N GLU A 44 3.37 -5.55 0.70
CA GLU A 44 4.43 -6.15 -0.12
C GLU A 44 3.85 -7.18 -1.10
N ILE A 45 2.93 -8.02 -0.63
CA ILE A 45 2.21 -9.00 -1.47
C ILE A 45 1.37 -8.30 -2.53
N GLU A 46 0.62 -7.25 -2.15
CA GLU A 46 -0.19 -6.48 -3.10
C GLU A 46 0.67 -5.84 -4.19
N VAL A 47 1.76 -5.17 -3.81
CA VAL A 47 2.68 -4.53 -4.75
C VAL A 47 3.31 -5.54 -5.69
N ALA A 48 3.65 -6.74 -5.22
CA ALA A 48 4.21 -7.80 -6.06
C ALA A 48 3.24 -8.27 -7.17
N LEU A 49 1.93 -8.09 -6.98
CA LEU A 49 0.89 -8.42 -7.97
C LEU A 49 0.60 -7.26 -8.93
N MET A 50 1.01 -6.03 -8.58
CA MET A 50 0.83 -4.84 -9.40
C MET A 50 1.94 -4.67 -10.43
N SER A 51 1.58 -4.41 -11.69
CA SER A 51 2.56 -4.29 -12.79
C SER A 51 3.36 -2.99 -12.81
N ASN A 52 2.93 -1.97 -12.05
CA ASN A 52 3.50 -0.62 -12.10
C ASN A 52 3.53 0.04 -10.70
N ALA A 53 3.99 -0.71 -9.70
CA ALA A 53 4.06 -0.27 -8.32
C ALA A 53 5.45 -0.45 -7.71
N GLU A 54 5.79 0.43 -6.76
CA GLU A 54 6.99 0.33 -5.92
C GLU A 54 6.57 0.19 -4.45
N PHE A 55 7.24 -0.70 -3.73
CA PHE A 55 7.09 -0.85 -2.28
C PHE A 55 8.19 -0.05 -1.58
N ARG A 56 7.81 0.99 -0.82
CA ARG A 56 8.73 1.93 -0.17
C ARG A 56 8.30 2.19 1.28
N PRO A 57 8.53 1.23 2.20
CA PRO A 57 8.09 1.36 3.58
C PRO A 57 8.78 2.51 4.31
N ILE A 58 8.04 3.16 5.19
CA ILE A 58 8.53 4.19 6.10
C ILE A 58 9.07 3.50 7.35
N ASN A 59 10.40 3.44 7.47
CA ASN A 59 11.07 2.88 8.64
C ASN A 59 10.88 3.78 9.86
N SER A 60 9.87 3.48 10.67
CA SER A 60 9.45 4.32 11.78
C SER A 60 8.81 3.50 12.89
N ILE A 61 9.06 3.89 14.14
CA ILE A 61 8.44 3.28 15.34
C ILE A 61 7.00 3.78 15.57
N TRP A 62 6.54 4.75 14.79
CA TRP A 62 5.23 5.37 14.94
C TRP A 62 4.09 4.53 14.35
N GLY A 63 4.43 3.38 13.74
CA GLY A 63 3.47 2.44 13.16
C GLY A 63 2.54 3.13 12.17
N HIS A 64 1.24 3.01 12.40
CA HIS A 64 0.21 3.58 11.53
C HIS A 64 0.35 5.09 11.26
N LEU A 65 0.93 5.83 12.20
CA LEU A 65 1.10 7.27 12.08
C LEU A 65 2.37 7.69 11.33
N ALA A 66 3.19 6.75 10.86
CA ALA A 66 4.48 7.02 10.21
C ALA A 66 4.36 7.94 8.98
N GLY A 67 3.33 7.76 8.15
CA GLY A 67 3.07 8.62 6.98
C GLY A 67 2.24 9.87 7.28
N GLY A 68 1.84 10.08 8.54
CA GLY A 68 0.95 11.17 8.92
C GLY A 68 1.65 12.54 8.84
N PRO A 69 1.06 13.54 8.16
CA PRO A 69 1.68 14.84 8.01
C PRO A 69 1.82 15.54 9.37
N GLY A 70 3.05 15.91 9.73
CA GLY A 70 3.34 16.72 10.92
C GLY A 70 3.52 15.94 12.23
N PHE A 71 3.35 14.61 12.24
CA PHE A 71 3.62 13.79 13.43
C PHE A 71 5.12 13.62 13.69
N ASN A 72 5.87 13.28 12.64
CA ASN A 72 7.32 13.16 12.68
C ASN A 72 7.93 13.96 11.51
N PRO A 73 8.70 15.04 11.78
CA PRO A 73 9.32 15.86 10.74
C PRO A 73 10.31 15.11 9.83
N VAL A 74 10.87 13.99 10.27
CA VAL A 74 11.74 13.13 9.45
C VAL A 74 10.88 12.31 8.49
N ASP A 75 9.89 11.59 9.03
CA ASP A 75 9.04 10.70 8.23
C ASP A 75 8.17 11.49 7.23
N SER A 76 7.68 12.67 7.63
CA SER A 76 6.89 13.57 6.77
C SER A 76 7.65 14.07 5.54
N LYS A 77 8.99 14.03 5.52
CA LYS A 77 9.79 14.42 4.36
C LYS A 77 9.81 13.35 3.26
N LEU A 78 9.50 12.10 3.59
CA LEU A 78 9.52 10.99 2.63
C LEU A 78 8.49 11.16 1.51
N TRP A 79 7.42 11.94 1.74
CA TRP A 79 6.46 12.32 0.70
C TRP A 79 7.05 13.15 -0.45
N THR A 80 8.16 13.86 -0.19
CA THR A 80 8.73 14.82 -1.15
C THR A 80 9.81 14.22 -2.06
N ILE A 81 10.10 12.94 -1.91
CA ILE A 81 11.16 12.25 -2.65
C ILE A 81 10.52 11.47 -3.81
N PRO A 82 10.77 11.86 -5.07
CA PRO A 82 10.18 11.22 -6.24
C PRO A 82 10.57 9.74 -6.39
#